data_AF-A0A348VTE1-F1
#
_entry.id   AF-A0A348VTE1-F1
#
_cell.length_a   1.000
_cell.length_b   1.000
_cell.length_c   1.000
_cell.angle_alpha   90.00
_cell.angle_beta   90.00
_cell.angle_gamma   90.00
#
_symmetry.space_group_name_H-M   'P 1'
#
loop_
_entity.id
_entity.type
_entity.pdbx_description
1 polymer ?
#
loop_
_entity_poly.entity_id
_entity_poly.type
_entity_poly.pdbx_seq_one_letter_code
_entity_poly.pdbx_strand_id
1 'polypeptide(L)'
;MIALLCSVPVEYELLRSALPGLRSLVLGSKPVFLGSLGGRDVALCAGGLGKANAAHAATLLLSRFNPAALIVFGIGGAYPSSGARIGDIALATEEIAGDDGVLTPEGFRDTEHIGIPLVRTGQVTLHNRFPASEMPLAGFYDSL
;
A
#
# COMPACT_ATOMS: atom_id res chain seq x y z
N MET A 1 -1.66 -7.60 14.93
CA MET A 1 -0.87 -6.43 14.49
C MET A 1 -1.26 -6.04 13.08
N ILE A 2 -1.29 -4.74 12.78
CA ILE A 2 -1.52 -4.17 11.44
C ILE A 2 -0.24 -3.44 10.98
N ALA A 3 0.18 -3.66 9.74
CA ALA A 3 1.25 -2.89 9.14
C ALA A 3 0.67 -1.68 8.38
N LEU A 4 1.25 -0.51 8.57
CA LEU A 4 0.88 0.76 7.96
C LEU A 4 2.05 1.24 7.11
N LEU A 5 1.82 1.42 5.81
CA LEU A 5 2.86 1.78 4.85
C LEU A 5 2.44 3.05 4.09
N CYS A 6 3.31 4.05 4.10
CA CYS A 6 3.18 5.24 3.25
C CYS A 6 4.48 5.50 2.48
N SER A 7 4.50 6.54 1.65
CA SER A 7 5.65 6.89 0.82
C SER A 7 6.66 7.74 1.59
N VAL A 8 6.22 8.84 2.19
CA VAL A 8 7.10 9.87 2.78
C VAL A 8 6.71 10.21 4.22
N PRO A 9 7.65 10.73 5.05
CA PRO A 9 7.38 11.00 6.46
C PRO A 9 6.18 11.91 6.74
N VAL A 10 5.98 12.96 5.93
CA VAL A 10 4.86 13.91 6.09
C VAL A 10 3.49 13.23 6.05
N GLU A 11 3.37 12.09 5.36
CA GLU A 11 2.11 11.33 5.30
C GLU A 11 1.78 10.65 6.64
N TYR A 12 2.78 10.32 7.45
CA TYR A 12 2.55 9.65 8.74
C TYR A 12 2.73 10.54 9.97
N GLU A 13 3.24 11.77 9.84
CA GLU A 13 3.64 12.61 10.97
C GLU A 13 2.52 12.81 12.00
N LEU A 14 1.30 13.05 11.53
CA LEU A 14 0.12 13.18 12.40
C LEU A 14 -0.16 11.88 13.15
N LEU A 15 -0.15 10.76 12.42
CA LEU A 15 -0.38 9.43 13.00
C LEU A 15 0.69 9.08 14.03
N ARG A 16 1.97 9.31 13.72
CA ARG A 16 3.09 9.10 14.65
C ARG A 16 2.92 9.92 15.92
N SER A 17 2.48 11.17 15.81
CA SER A 17 2.25 12.05 16.96
C SER A 17 1.10 11.56 17.85
N ALA A 18 0.13 10.84 17.28
CA ALA A 18 -0.98 10.23 18.00
C ALA A 18 -0.63 8.88 18.68
N LEU A 19 0.58 8.35 18.47
CA LEU A 19 1.04 7.08 19.04
C LEU A 19 2.04 7.36 20.17
N PRO A 20 1.63 7.46 21.44
CA PRO A 20 2.57 7.65 22.54
C PRO A 20 3.41 6.39 22.78
N GLY A 21 4.66 6.57 23.20
CA GLY A 21 5.54 5.45 23.60
C GLY A 21 6.06 4.58 22.44
N LEU A 22 6.14 5.13 21.22
CA LEU A 22 6.65 4.40 20.06
C LEU A 22 8.05 3.84 20.30
N ARG A 23 8.20 2.55 20.00
CA ARG A 23 9.51 1.92 19.82
C ARG A 23 9.91 2.02 18.37
N SER A 24 11.16 2.38 18.09
CA SER A 24 11.68 2.35 16.72
C SER A 24 12.62 1.18 16.52
N LEU A 25 12.61 0.66 15.30
CA LEU A 25 13.64 -0.23 14.78
C LEU A 25 13.91 0.14 13.31
N VAL A 26 14.96 -0.42 12.75
CA VAL A 26 15.28 -0.28 11.33
C VAL A 26 15.20 -1.65 10.70
N LEU A 27 14.44 -1.78 9.61
CA LEU A 27 14.42 -2.95 8.75
C LEU A 27 15.09 -2.60 7.43
N GLY A 28 16.21 -3.25 7.11
CA GLY A 28 17.06 -2.85 5.99
C GLY A 28 17.55 -1.41 6.19
N SER A 29 17.07 -0.49 5.35
CA SER A 29 17.34 0.95 5.44
C SER A 29 16.13 1.78 5.89
N LYS A 30 15.03 1.14 6.30
CA LYS A 30 13.74 1.80 6.53
C LYS A 30 13.42 1.90 8.02
N PRO A 31 13.16 3.11 8.57
CA PRO A 31 12.70 3.25 9.94
C PRO A 31 11.27 2.71 10.07
N VAL A 32 11.06 1.89 11.09
CA VAL A 32 9.76 1.33 11.46
C VAL A 32 9.45 1.74 12.89
N PHE A 33 8.24 2.26 13.11
CA PHE A 33 7.73 2.63 14.41
C PHE A 33 6.67 1.64 14.87
N LEU A 34 6.82 1.10 16.07
CA LEU A 34 5.91 0.15 16.69
C LEU A 34 5.14 0.85 17.80
N GLY A 35 3.82 0.73 17.78
CA GLY A 35 2.92 1.34 18.76
C GLY A 35 1.59 0.61 18.85
N SER A 36 0.61 1.26 19.49
CA SER A 36 -0.77 0.79 19.58
C SER A 36 -1.74 1.90 19.18
N LEU A 37 -2.71 1.59 18.32
CA LEU A 37 -3.78 2.49 17.87
C LEU A 37 -5.12 1.80 18.13
N GLY A 38 -6.00 2.43 18.90
CA GLY A 38 -7.30 1.83 19.26
C GLY A 38 -7.18 0.43 19.85
N GLY A 39 -6.19 0.22 20.74
CA GLY A 39 -5.93 -1.07 21.36
C GLY A 39 -5.29 -2.13 20.45
N ARG A 40 -4.96 -1.82 19.20
CA ARG A 40 -4.29 -2.75 18.28
C ARG A 40 -2.85 -2.37 18.03
N ASP A 41 -1.97 -3.38 18.07
CA ASP A 41 -0.57 -3.19 17.70
C ASP A 41 -0.42 -2.79 16.23
N VAL A 42 0.37 -1.75 15.98
CA VAL A 42 0.67 -1.22 14.66
C VAL A 42 2.17 -1.15 14.39
N ALA A 43 2.56 -1.41 13.15
CA ALA A 43 3.91 -1.19 12.64
C ALA A 43 3.85 -0.17 11.49
N LEU A 44 4.35 1.04 11.72
CA LEU A 44 4.30 2.17 10.79
C LEU A 44 5.66 2.35 10.09
N CYS A 45 5.66 2.45 8.76
CA CYS A 45 6.86 2.63 7.94
C CYS A 45 6.59 3.63 6.81
N ALA A 46 7.49 4.60 6.60
CA ALA A 46 7.61 5.24 5.30
C ALA A 46 8.51 4.38 4.41
N GLY A 47 7.93 3.80 3.36
CA GLY A 47 8.62 2.96 2.40
C GLY A 47 9.54 3.72 1.46
N GLY A 48 9.33 5.01 1.27
CA GLY A 48 9.99 5.80 0.23
C GLY A 48 9.21 5.80 -1.09
N LEU A 49 9.44 6.83 -1.90
CA LEU A 49 8.77 7.03 -3.18
C LEU A 49 9.12 5.95 -4.21
N GLY A 50 8.11 5.46 -4.94
CA GLY A 50 8.24 4.59 -6.10
C GLY A 50 8.03 3.10 -5.81
N LYS A 51 7.65 2.34 -6.86
CA LYS A 51 7.25 0.93 -6.78
C LYS A 51 8.31 0.02 -6.16
N ALA A 52 9.59 0.20 -6.49
CA ALA A 52 10.68 -0.60 -5.91
C ALA A 52 10.85 -0.37 -4.40
N ASN A 53 10.73 0.88 -3.96
CA ASN A 53 10.82 1.24 -2.54
C ASN A 53 9.64 0.70 -1.74
N ALA A 54 8.43 0.81 -2.29
CA ALA A 54 7.21 0.26 -1.71
C ALA A 54 7.28 -1.27 -1.60
N ALA A 55 7.68 -1.97 -2.68
CA ALA A 55 7.82 -3.43 -2.70
C ALA A 55 8.84 -3.93 -1.67
N HIS A 56 10.00 -3.26 -1.57
CA HIS A 56 11.01 -3.58 -0.56
C HIS A 56 10.46 -3.37 0.87
N ALA A 57 9.76 -2.27 1.13
CA ALA A 57 9.18 -1.98 2.45
C ALA A 57 8.10 -2.99 2.84
N ALA A 58 7.17 -3.27 1.92
CA ALA A 58 6.11 -4.26 2.12
C ALA A 58 6.71 -5.64 2.42
N THR A 59 7.71 -6.07 1.65
CA THR A 59 8.39 -7.36 1.86
C THR A 59 9.02 -7.45 3.25
N LEU A 60 9.72 -6.40 3.70
CA LEU A 60 10.32 -6.35 5.05
C LEU A 60 9.26 -6.42 6.15
N LEU A 61 8.18 -5.66 6.03
CA LEU A 61 7.09 -5.64 7.03
C LEU A 61 6.38 -6.99 7.10
N LEU A 62 6.00 -7.56 5.94
CA LEU A 62 5.31 -8.84 5.85
C LEU A 62 6.17 -9.98 6.42
N SER A 63 7.45 -10.02 6.04
CA SER A 63 8.37 -11.08 6.48
C SER A 63 8.72 -10.97 7.96
N ARG A 64 8.85 -9.74 8.49
CA ARG A 64 9.26 -9.52 9.89
C ARG A 64 8.13 -9.73 10.89
N PHE A 65 6.92 -9.32 10.53
CA PHE A 65 5.81 -9.21 11.48
C PHE A 65 4.64 -10.14 11.18
N ASN A 66 4.54 -10.70 9.97
CA ASN A 66 3.38 -11.47 9.52
C ASN A 66 2.04 -10.82 9.94
N PRO A 67 1.82 -9.54 9.55
CA PRO A 67 0.69 -8.77 10.05
C PRO A 67 -0.64 -9.35 9.54
N ALA A 68 -1.72 -9.11 10.28
CA ALA A 68 -3.06 -9.52 9.87
C ALA A 68 -3.56 -8.72 8.64
N ALA A 69 -3.03 -7.51 8.46
CA ALA A 69 -3.30 -6.66 7.31
C ALA A 69 -2.12 -5.72 7.05
N LEU A 70 -1.93 -5.35 5.79
CA LEU A 70 -1.09 -4.25 5.35
C LEU A 70 -2.00 -3.17 4.75
N ILE A 71 -2.02 -1.99 5.37
CA ILE A 71 -2.72 -0.82 4.86
C ILE A 71 -1.70 0.10 4.21
N VAL A 72 -1.88 0.35 2.92
CA VAL A 72 -1.14 1.38 2.19
C VAL A 72 -1.98 2.65 2.19
N PHE A 73 -1.39 3.77 2.57
CA PHE A 73 -2.06 5.06 2.61
C PHE A 73 -1.10 6.18 2.20
N GLY A 74 -1.66 7.30 1.77
CA GLY A 74 -0.90 8.44 1.31
C GLY A 74 -1.78 9.44 0.58
N ILE A 75 -1.12 10.35 -0.14
CA ILE A 75 -1.77 11.33 -1.00
C ILE A 75 -1.75 10.89 -2.47
N GLY A 76 -2.87 11.08 -3.16
CA GLY A 76 -3.04 10.71 -4.56
C GLY A 76 -3.58 11.86 -5.41
N GLY A 77 -3.30 11.82 -6.72
CA GLY A 77 -3.90 12.71 -7.70
C GLY A 77 -5.18 12.10 -8.26
N ALA A 78 -6.24 12.90 -8.36
CA ALA A 78 -7.50 12.50 -8.96
C ALA A 78 -7.49 12.72 -10.49
N TYR A 79 -7.88 11.71 -11.26
CA TYR A 79 -8.15 11.90 -12.70
C TYR A 79 -9.36 12.83 -12.88
N PRO A 80 -9.41 13.67 -13.93
CA PRO A 80 -10.51 14.62 -14.13
C PRO A 80 -11.91 13.99 -14.13
N SER A 81 -12.04 12.75 -14.60
CA SER A 81 -13.30 12.00 -14.67
C SER A 81 -13.68 11.27 -13.38
N SER A 82 -12.83 11.26 -12.35
CA SER A 82 -13.09 10.53 -11.10
C SER A 82 -14.21 11.14 -10.26
N GLY A 83 -14.49 12.44 -10.43
CA GLY A 83 -15.43 13.18 -9.58
C GLY A 83 -14.89 13.52 -8.18
N ALA A 84 -13.68 13.07 -7.83
CA ALA A 84 -13.05 13.35 -6.55
C ALA A 84 -12.58 14.80 -6.45
N ARG A 85 -12.67 15.36 -5.24
CA ARG A 85 -12.25 16.72 -4.89
C ARG A 85 -11.03 16.68 -3.97
N ILE A 86 -10.32 17.80 -3.87
CA ILE A 86 -9.22 17.94 -2.91
C ILE A 86 -9.77 17.72 -1.49
N GLY A 87 -9.18 16.77 -0.78
CA GLY A 87 -9.56 16.40 0.58
C GLY A 87 -10.49 15.19 0.67
N ASP A 88 -11.01 14.68 -0.46
CA ASP A 88 -11.79 13.44 -0.45
C ASP A 88 -10.89 12.24 -0.12
N ILE A 89 -11.47 11.26 0.59
CA ILE A 89 -10.83 9.98 0.88
C ILE A 89 -11.27 8.98 -0.18
N ALA A 90 -10.31 8.47 -0.94
CA ALA A 90 -10.54 7.38 -1.88
C ALA A 90 -10.11 6.06 -1.25
N LEU A 91 -10.98 5.04 -1.36
CA LEU A 91 -10.65 3.67 -1.03
C LEU A 91 -10.47 2.89 -2.34
N ALA A 92 -9.27 2.32 -2.53
CA ALA A 92 -8.98 1.52 -3.71
C ALA A 92 -9.75 0.18 -3.68
N THR A 93 -10.44 -0.13 -4.77
CA THR A 93 -10.99 -1.47 -5.04
C THR A 93 -9.99 -2.35 -5.80
N GLU A 94 -9.08 -1.72 -6.54
CA GLU A 94 -7.99 -2.34 -7.27
C GLU A 94 -6.85 -1.35 -7.46
N GLU A 95 -5.65 -1.87 -7.68
CA GLU A 95 -4.47 -1.13 -8.10
C GLU A 95 -4.10 -1.51 -9.54
N ILE A 96 -3.71 -0.53 -10.35
CA ILE A 96 -3.37 -0.75 -11.76
C ILE A 96 -1.94 -0.27 -12.01
N ALA A 97 -1.07 -1.18 -12.42
CA ALA A 97 0.27 -0.86 -12.92
C ALA A 97 0.17 -0.31 -14.35
N GLY A 98 -0.22 0.96 -14.47
CA GLY A 98 -0.50 1.62 -15.76
C GLY A 98 0.71 1.89 -16.65
N ASP A 99 1.92 1.73 -16.12
CA ASP A 99 3.21 1.94 -16.80
C ASP A 99 3.95 0.63 -17.11
N ASP A 100 3.45 -0.52 -16.66
CA ASP A 100 4.03 -1.82 -16.95
C ASP A 100 3.48 -2.34 -18.29
N GLY A 101 4.33 -2.43 -19.29
CA GLY A 101 3.96 -2.80 -20.65
C GLY A 101 5.03 -2.46 -21.67
N VAL A 102 4.65 -2.35 -22.93
CA VAL A 102 5.53 -1.98 -24.04
C VAL A 102 4.88 -0.90 -24.92
N LEU A 103 5.69 0.02 -25.43
CA LEU A 103 5.24 0.97 -26.45
C LEU A 103 5.40 0.34 -27.83
N THR A 104 4.31 0.23 -28.58
CA THR A 104 4.30 -0.21 -29.99
C THR A 104 3.99 0.96 -30.92
N PRO A 105 4.18 0.83 -32.25
CA PRO A 105 3.78 1.87 -33.19
C PRO A 105 2.29 2.26 -33.10
N GLU A 106 1.43 1.36 -32.62
CA GLU A 106 0.00 1.56 -32.43
C GLU A 106 -0.37 2.09 -31.03
N GLY A 107 0.62 2.29 -30.15
CA GLY A 107 0.43 2.81 -28.79
C GLY A 107 0.93 1.88 -27.69
N PHE A 108 0.65 2.25 -26.44
CA PHE A 108 1.03 1.45 -25.28
C PHE A 108 0.20 0.16 -25.19
N ARG A 109 0.87 -0.96 -24.93
CA ARG A 109 0.27 -2.29 -24.70
C ARG A 109 0.66 -2.76 -23.32
N ASP A 110 -0.33 -3.04 -22.48
CA ASP A 110 -0.10 -3.52 -21.12
C ASP A 110 0.36 -4.99 -21.09
N THR A 111 0.63 -5.46 -19.87
CA THR A 111 1.10 -6.82 -19.59
C THR A 111 0.10 -7.92 -19.94
N GLU A 112 -1.20 -7.62 -19.94
CA GLU A 112 -2.25 -8.54 -20.40
C GLU A 112 -2.18 -8.73 -21.92
N HIS A 113 -2.12 -7.62 -22.65
CA HIS A 113 -2.05 -7.64 -24.11
C HIS A 113 -0.83 -8.40 -24.64
N ILE A 114 0.33 -8.27 -24.00
CA ILE A 114 1.57 -8.94 -24.44
C ILE A 114 1.73 -10.36 -23.87
N GLY A 115 0.79 -10.84 -23.05
CA GLY A 115 0.81 -12.20 -22.50
C GLY A 115 1.90 -12.44 -21.43
N ILE A 116 2.38 -11.40 -20.75
CA ILE A 116 3.41 -11.50 -19.70
C ILE A 116 2.76 -11.16 -18.36
N PRO A 117 2.39 -12.14 -17.50
CA PRO A 117 1.80 -11.82 -16.20
C PRO A 117 2.84 -11.29 -15.21
N LEU A 118 2.40 -10.40 -14.31
CA LEU A 118 3.21 -9.86 -13.22
C LEU A 118 3.21 -10.75 -11.98
N VAL A 119 2.13 -11.52 -11.78
CA VAL A 119 2.02 -12.51 -10.70
C VAL A 119 1.61 -13.85 -11.28
N ARG A 120 2.33 -14.90 -10.91
CA ARG A 120 1.96 -16.28 -11.21
C ARG A 120 2.25 -17.16 -9.99
N THR A 121 1.20 -17.44 -9.21
CA THR A 121 1.30 -18.25 -7.98
C THR A 121 0.15 -19.25 -7.94
N GLY A 122 0.46 -20.54 -8.09
CA GLY A 122 -0.56 -21.60 -8.14
C GLY A 122 -1.54 -21.37 -9.30
N GLN A 123 -2.84 -21.25 -8.97
CA GLN A 123 -3.90 -20.96 -9.96
C GLN A 123 -4.10 -19.46 -10.20
N VAL A 124 -3.43 -18.58 -9.45
CA VAL A 124 -3.57 -17.13 -9.58
C VAL A 124 -2.60 -16.63 -10.65
N THR A 125 -3.15 -15.99 -11.68
CA THR A 125 -2.41 -15.23 -12.68
C THR A 125 -2.97 -13.80 -12.70
N LEU A 126 -2.11 -12.82 -12.41
CA LEU A 126 -2.45 -11.40 -12.51
C LEU A 126 -1.51 -10.72 -13.50
N HIS A 127 -2.08 -9.85 -14.33
CA HIS A 127 -1.34 -8.96 -15.22
C HIS A 127 -1.12 -7.61 -14.50
N ASN A 128 -1.52 -6.49 -15.09
CA ASN A 128 -1.33 -5.15 -14.53
C ASN A 128 -2.38 -4.75 -13.49
N ARG A 129 -3.42 -5.56 -13.26
CA ARG A 129 -4.51 -5.26 -12.32
C ARG A 129 -4.43 -6.13 -11.09
N PHE A 130 -4.45 -5.50 -9.92
CA PHE A 130 -4.32 -6.14 -8.62
C PHE A 130 -5.57 -5.82 -7.79
N PRO A 131 -6.46 -6.79 -7.54
CA PRO A 131 -7.62 -6.52 -6.70
C PRO A 131 -7.18 -6.18 -5.28
N ALA A 132 -7.75 -5.11 -4.71
CA ALA A 132 -7.60 -4.86 -3.29
C ALA A 132 -8.36 -5.96 -2.53
N SER A 133 -7.84 -6.36 -1.36
CA SER A 133 -8.54 -7.33 -0.52
C SER A 133 -9.90 -6.77 -0.12
N GLU A 134 -10.94 -7.60 -0.18
CA GLU A 134 -12.22 -7.34 0.49
C GLU A 134 -12.00 -7.40 2.01
N MET A 135 -11.33 -6.41 2.58
CA MET A 135 -11.29 -6.27 4.02
C MET A 135 -12.69 -5.85 4.48
N PRO A 136 -13.31 -6.56 5.44
CA PRO A 136 -14.57 -6.13 6.01
C PRO A 136 -14.30 -4.87 6.83
N LEU A 137 -14.36 -3.71 6.18
CA LEU A 137 -14.34 -2.42 6.86
C LEU A 137 -15.42 -2.36 7.95
N ALA A 138 -16.55 -3.05 7.72
CA ALA A 138 -17.67 -3.15 8.66
C ALA A 138 -17.26 -3.68 10.06
N GLY A 139 -16.43 -4.72 10.17
CA GLY A 139 -16.02 -5.24 11.49
C GLY A 139 -14.86 -4.48 12.15
N PHE A 140 -14.18 -3.64 11.38
CA PHE A 140 -12.96 -2.97 11.80
C PHE A 140 -13.22 -1.63 12.52
N TYR A 141 -14.28 -0.91 12.14
CA TYR A 141 -14.73 0.32 12.81
C TYR A 141 -15.49 0.05 14.10
N ASP A 142 -16.28 -1.03 14.17
CA ASP A 142 -17.13 -1.35 15.34
C ASP A 142 -16.33 -1.71 16.61
N SER A 143 -15.00 -1.85 16.50
CA SER A 143 -14.12 -2.24 17.60
C SER A 143 -12.96 -1.27 17.85
N LEU A 144 -13.04 -0.04 17.33
CA LEU A 144 -12.20 1.11 17.68
C LEU A 144 -12.98 2.08 18.57
#